data_AF-A0A382XHY0-F1
#
_entry.id   AF-A0A382XHY0-F1
#
_cell.length_a   1.000
_cell.length_b   1.000
_cell.length_c   1.000
_cell.angle_alpha   90.00
_cell.angle_beta   90.00
_cell.angle_gamma   90.00
#
_symmetry.space_group_name_H-M   'P 1'
#
loop_
_entity.id
_entity.type
_entity.pdbx_description
1 polymer ?
#
loop_
_entity_poly.entity_id
_entity_poly.type
_entity_poly.pdbx_seq_one_letter_code
_entity_poly.pdbx_strand_id
1 'polypeptide(L)'
;MDKIQKMKIPLTLKTVPTNPGVYFFSDIKGKILYIGKAKNLRTRVRSYFQKNKYQTPKNQSMIKRIDDIEWIITSNEVEAIFTEANLIKQHQPKYNVDLKDGK
;
A
#
# COMPACT_ATOMS: atom_id res chain seq x y z
N MET A 1 5.72 -7.52 -29.35
CA MET A 1 6.65 -7.05 -28.30
C MET A 1 5.93 -5.97 -27.52
N ASP A 2 5.32 -6.34 -26.41
CA ASP A 2 4.43 -5.46 -25.66
C ASP A 2 5.21 -4.28 -25.08
N LYS A 3 4.84 -3.09 -25.54
CA LYS A 3 5.27 -1.81 -25.00
C LYS A 3 4.69 -1.66 -23.59
N ILE A 4 5.41 -2.10 -22.57
CA ILE A 4 5.10 -1.78 -21.18
C ILE A 4 5.53 -0.32 -20.92
N GLN A 5 4.62 0.61 -21.17
CA GLN A 5 4.66 1.99 -20.71
C GLN A 5 3.49 2.08 -19.71
N LYS A 6 3.62 2.39 -18.41
CA LYS A 6 4.36 3.48 -17.74
C LYS A 6 4.62 3.08 -16.28
N MET A 7 5.84 3.21 -15.78
CA MET A 7 6.08 3.26 -14.33
C MET A 7 5.95 4.73 -13.87
N LYS A 8 4.75 5.12 -13.43
CA LYS A 8 4.46 6.45 -12.83
C LYS A 8 4.77 6.52 -11.33
N ILE A 9 5.25 5.44 -10.71
CA ILE A 9 5.45 5.34 -9.26
C ILE A 9 6.53 6.28 -8.68
N PRO A 10 7.66 6.61 -9.33
CA PRO A 10 8.72 7.38 -8.65
C PRO A 10 8.31 8.83 -8.33
N LEU A 11 7.44 9.44 -9.13
CA LEU A 11 7.00 10.83 -8.97
C LEU A 11 5.96 10.96 -7.83
N THR A 12 5.02 10.01 -7.72
CA THR A 12 4.02 9.97 -6.64
C THR A 12 4.65 9.71 -5.27
N LEU A 13 5.77 8.97 -5.18
CA LEU A 13 6.46 8.75 -3.89
C LEU A 13 7.07 10.02 -3.25
N LYS A 14 7.18 11.13 -3.98
CA LYS A 14 7.58 12.44 -3.41
C LYS A 14 6.39 13.26 -2.92
N THR A 15 5.17 12.94 -3.33
CA THR A 15 3.96 13.65 -2.91
C THR A 15 3.30 13.00 -1.70
N VAL A 16 3.56 11.72 -1.43
CA VAL A 16 3.07 11.03 -0.22
C VAL A 16 3.47 11.82 1.05
N PRO A 17 2.53 12.17 1.94
CA PRO A 17 2.82 12.96 3.13
C PRO A 17 3.69 12.20 4.13
N THR A 18 4.31 12.92 5.06
CA THR A 18 5.10 12.35 6.17
C THR A 18 4.28 12.12 7.44
N ASN A 19 2.98 12.44 7.41
CA ASN A 19 2.03 12.27 8.51
C ASN A 19 1.68 10.80 8.76
N PRO A 20 1.12 10.48 9.94
CA PRO A 20 0.45 9.21 10.16
C PRO A 20 -0.80 9.08 9.29
N GLY A 21 -1.18 7.84 8.98
CA GLY A 21 -2.38 7.59 8.21
C GLY A 21 -2.47 6.17 7.65
N VAL A 22 -3.42 6.00 6.74
CA VAL A 22 -3.71 4.75 6.03
C VAL A 22 -3.37 4.94 4.55
N TYR A 23 -2.77 3.92 3.92
CA TYR A 23 -2.49 3.89 2.48
C TYR A 23 -3.17 2.70 1.82
N PHE A 24 -3.45 2.87 0.54
CA PHE A 24 -4.13 1.91 -0.31
C PHE A 24 -3.23 1.60 -1.50
N PHE A 25 -3.16 0.33 -1.86
CA PHE A 25 -2.60 -0.11 -3.13
C PHE A 25 -3.72 -0.69 -3.97
N SER A 26 -3.85 -0.22 -5.20
CA SER A 26 -4.85 -0.69 -6.17
C SER A 26 -4.19 -1.17 -7.46
N ASP A 27 -4.90 -2.05 -8.18
CA ASP A 27 -4.49 -2.47 -9.52
C ASP A 27 -4.99 -1.50 -10.61
N ILE A 28 -4.59 -1.78 -11.85
CA ILE A 28 -4.96 -0.99 -13.04
C ILE A 28 -6.48 -0.92 -13.30
N LYS A 29 -7.28 -1.76 -12.64
CA LYS A 29 -8.74 -1.73 -12.70
C LYS A 29 -9.36 -0.96 -11.53
N GLY A 30 -8.55 -0.33 -10.69
CA GLY A 30 -8.96 0.38 -9.49
C GLY A 30 -9.33 -0.54 -8.33
N LYS A 31 -9.07 -1.85 -8.40
CA LYS A 31 -9.40 -2.78 -7.31
C LYS A 31 -8.37 -2.65 -6.19
N ILE A 32 -8.84 -2.43 -4.96
CA ILE A 32 -7.98 -2.39 -3.77
C ILE A 32 -7.35 -3.77 -3.55
N LEU A 33 -6.03 -3.81 -3.64
CA LEU A 33 -5.21 -4.99 -3.41
C LEU A 33 -4.86 -5.13 -1.92
N TYR A 34 -4.47 -4.02 -1.30
CA TYR A 34 -3.98 -3.97 0.07
C TYR A 34 -4.24 -2.61 0.72
N ILE A 35 -4.52 -2.65 2.02
CA ILE A 35 -4.68 -1.48 2.89
C ILE A 35 -3.72 -1.66 4.05
N GLY A 36 -2.97 -0.61 4.39
CA GLY A 36 -2.11 -0.64 5.55
C GLY A 36 -2.00 0.72 6.22
N LYS A 37 -1.50 0.72 7.45
CA LYS A 37 -1.25 1.95 8.24
C LYS A 37 0.22 2.30 8.38
N ALA A 38 0.50 3.56 8.68
CA ALA A 38 1.85 4.06 8.91
C ALA A 38 1.88 5.20 9.93
N LYS A 39 2.97 5.29 10.70
CA LYS A 39 3.33 6.52 11.44
C LYS A 39 3.81 7.64 10.52
N ASN A 40 4.39 7.23 9.39
CA ASN A 40 4.88 8.11 8.32
C ASN A 40 4.58 7.42 6.98
N LEU A 41 3.58 7.93 6.27
CA LEU A 41 3.08 7.35 5.03
C LEU A 41 4.20 7.22 3.98
N ARG A 42 4.96 8.29 3.75
CA ARG A 42 6.05 8.31 2.76
C ARG A 42 7.08 7.21 3.00
N THR A 43 7.60 7.12 4.21
CA THR A 43 8.62 6.11 4.56
C THR A 43 8.07 4.70 4.40
N ARG A 44 6.82 4.48 4.84
CA ARG A 44 6.20 3.16 4.75
C ARG A 44 5.96 2.73 3.31
N VAL A 45 5.34 3.58 2.51
CA VAL A 45 5.05 3.30 1.09
C VAL A 45 6.35 3.06 0.32
N ARG A 46 7.37 3.92 0.48
CA ARG A 46 8.68 3.75 -0.19
C ARG A 46 9.32 2.40 0.13
N SER A 47 9.12 1.90 1.34
CA SER A 47 9.75 0.66 1.77
C SER A 47 9.34 -0.57 0.96
N TYR A 48 8.14 -0.58 0.36
CA TYR A 48 7.68 -1.65 -0.53
C TYR A 48 8.50 -1.75 -1.83
N PHE A 49 9.10 -0.63 -2.25
CA PHE A 49 9.87 -0.53 -3.49
C PHE A 49 11.39 -0.58 -3.24
N GLN A 50 11.82 -0.70 -1.98
CA GLN A 50 13.23 -0.90 -1.64
C GLN A 50 13.65 -2.34 -1.93
N LYS A 51 14.82 -2.50 -2.53
CA LYS A 51 15.42 -3.82 -2.76
C LYS A 51 15.54 -4.56 -1.42
N ASN A 52 15.32 -5.87 -1.44
CA ASN A 52 15.55 -6.82 -0.34
C ASN A 52 14.60 -6.77 0.87
N LYS A 53 13.62 -5.84 0.95
CA LYS A 53 12.74 -5.76 2.13
C LYS A 53 11.48 -6.62 2.08
N TYR A 54 10.88 -6.77 0.90
CA TYR A 54 9.60 -7.49 0.71
C TYR A 54 9.78 -8.64 -0.28
N GLN A 55 10.52 -9.66 0.16
CA GLN A 55 11.01 -10.74 -0.72
C GLN A 55 10.09 -11.96 -0.82
N THR A 56 9.05 -12.06 0.00
CA THR A 56 8.12 -13.20 -0.12
C THR A 56 7.42 -13.16 -1.48
N PRO A 57 7.16 -14.32 -2.12
CA PRO A 57 6.48 -14.37 -3.42
C PRO A 57 5.13 -13.65 -3.42
N LYS A 58 4.38 -13.72 -2.30
CA LYS A 58 3.11 -13.00 -2.12
C LYS A 58 3.31 -11.48 -2.18
N ASN A 59 4.28 -10.94 -1.44
CA ASN A 59 4.57 -9.51 -1.45
C ASN A 59 5.04 -9.04 -2.82
N GLN A 60 5.94 -9.78 -3.48
CA GLN A 60 6.39 -9.43 -4.82
C GLN A 60 5.25 -9.48 -5.85
N SER A 61 4.36 -10.47 -5.75
CA SER A 61 3.15 -10.58 -6.59
C SER A 61 2.23 -9.38 -6.42
N MET A 62 2.00 -8.95 -5.17
CA MET A 62 1.24 -7.74 -4.87
C MET A 62 1.90 -6.50 -5.48
N ILE A 63 3.19 -6.28 -5.19
CA ILE A 63 3.94 -5.08 -5.62
C ILE A 63 3.93 -4.94 -7.14
N LYS A 64 4.07 -6.05 -7.89
CA LYS A 64 4.00 -6.06 -9.36
C LYS A 64 2.64 -5.66 -9.93
N ARG A 65 1.57 -5.74 -9.14
CA ARG A 65 0.20 -5.40 -9.56
C ARG A 65 -0.22 -3.99 -9.15
N ILE A 66 0.57 -3.28 -8.35
CA ILE A 66 0.27 -1.91 -7.92
C ILE A 66 0.34 -1.00 -9.13
N ASP A 67 -0.77 -0.35 -9.44
CA ASP A 67 -0.87 0.69 -10.46
C ASP A 67 -1.03 2.07 -9.83
N ASP A 68 -1.74 2.16 -8.70
CA ASP A 68 -1.98 3.42 -7.99
C ASP A 68 -1.84 3.32 -6.46
N ILE A 69 -1.61 4.48 -5.84
CA ILE A 69 -1.39 4.65 -4.40
C ILE A 69 -2.20 5.83 -3.89
N GLU A 70 -3.15 5.56 -3.01
CA GLU A 70 -3.94 6.57 -2.31
C GLU A 70 -3.64 6.56 -0.81
N TRP A 71 -4.04 7.61 -0.10
CA TRP A 71 -3.88 7.70 1.35
C TRP A 71 -4.93 8.58 2.03
N ILE A 72 -5.13 8.32 3.32
CA ILE A 72 -5.88 9.17 4.25
C ILE A 72 -4.90 9.58 5.35
N ILE A 73 -4.74 10.89 5.56
CA ILE A 73 -3.98 11.42 6.69
C ILE A 73 -4.86 11.32 7.93
N THR A 74 -4.27 10.87 9.05
CA THR A 74 -4.92 10.88 10.36
C THR A 74 -4.18 11.81 11.31
N SER A 75 -4.81 12.14 12.43
CA SER A 75 -4.25 13.02 13.46
C SER A 75 -3.13 12.34 14.24
N ASN A 76 -3.24 11.02 14.43
CA ASN A 76 -2.27 10.20 15.16
C ASN A 76 -2.29 8.74 14.71
N GLU A 77 -1.41 7.92 15.31
CA GLU A 77 -1.28 6.50 14.99
C GLU A 77 -2.48 5.66 15.45
N VAL A 78 -3.11 6.04 16.56
CA VAL A 78 -4.25 5.32 17.14
C VAL A 78 -5.44 5.41 16.19
N GLU A 79 -5.72 6.61 15.68
CA GLU A 79 -6.73 6.83 14.65
C GLU A 79 -6.40 6.02 13.37
N ALA A 80 -5.14 5.99 12.94
CA ALA A 80 -4.74 5.18 11.77
C ALA A 80 -5.00 3.68 11.97
N ILE A 81 -4.86 3.16 13.19
CA ILE A 81 -5.17 1.76 13.52
C ILE A 81 -6.66 1.49 13.35
N PHE A 82 -7.53 2.30 13.94
CA PHE A 82 -8.97 2.09 13.87
C PHE A 82 -9.50 2.28 12.45
N THR A 83 -9.04 3.32 11.75
CA THR A 83 -9.41 3.58 10.36
C THR A 83 -8.99 2.43 9.45
N GLU A 84 -7.76 1.92 9.56
CA GLU A 84 -7.30 0.78 8.78
C GLU A 84 -8.13 -0.48 9.05
N ALA A 85 -8.37 -0.81 10.32
CA ALA A 85 -9.15 -1.99 10.69
C ALA A 85 -10.58 -1.95 10.10
N ASN A 86 -11.23 -0.78 10.18
CA ASN A 86 -12.56 -0.56 9.61
C ASN A 86 -12.55 -0.73 8.07
N LEU A 87 -11.58 -0.12 7.39
CA LEU A 87 -11.45 -0.21 5.94
C LEU A 87 -11.12 -1.64 5.47
N ILE A 88 -10.25 -2.37 6.17
CA ILE A 88 -9.96 -3.77 5.87
C ILE A 88 -11.23 -4.62 6.05
N LYS A 89 -12.00 -4.38 7.12
CA LYS A 89 -13.27 -5.09 7.36
C LYS A 89 -14.29 -4.82 6.26
N GLN A 90 -14.38 -3.57 5.80
CA GLN A 90 -15.32 -3.14 4.77
C GLN A 90 -14.94 -3.66 3.37
N HIS A 91 -13.67 -3.56 2.98
CA HIS A 91 -13.23 -3.85 1.62
C HIS A 91 -12.70 -5.28 1.42
N GLN A 92 -12.31 -5.94 2.51
CA GLN A 92 -11.66 -7.26 2.52
C GLN A 92 -10.63 -7.46 1.40
N PRO A 93 -9.60 -6.59 1.29
CA PRO A 93 -8.65 -6.67 0.19
C PRO A 93 -7.95 -8.02 0.18
N LYS A 94 -7.75 -8.58 -1.02
CA LYS A 94 -7.17 -9.92 -1.22
C LYS A 94 -5.89 -10.11 -0.42
N TYR A 95 -4.95 -9.17 -0.54
CA TYR A 95 -3.65 -9.31 0.11
C TYR A 95 -3.69 -9.02 1.61
N ASN A 96 -4.72 -8.36 2.16
CA ASN A 96 -4.88 -8.29 3.62
C ASN A 96 -5.33 -9.63 4.21
N VAL A 97 -6.16 -10.39 3.50
CA VAL A 97 -6.60 -11.73 3.91
C VAL A 97 -5.45 -12.73 3.72
N ASP A 98 -4.82 -12.72 2.55
CA ASP A 98 -3.77 -13.69 2.20
C ASP A 98 -2.45 -13.48 2.98
N LEU A 99 -2.22 -12.29 3.54
CA LEU A 99 -1.05 -11.93 4.36
C LEU A 99 -1.34 -11.92 5.87
N LYS A 100 -2.52 -12.37 6.32
CA LYS A 100 -2.84 -12.48 7.76
C LYS A 100 -2.00 -13.54 8.50
N ASP A 101 -1.24 -14.36 7.78
CA ASP A 101 -0.25 -15.25 8.38
C ASP A 101 1.02 -14.48 8.78
N GLY A 102 1.13 -14.21 10.08
CA GLY A 102 2.38 -14.17 10.81
C GLY A 102 3.42 -13.16 10.34
N LYS A 103 3.26 -11.92 10.82
CA LYS A 103 4.42 -11.28 11.45
C LYS A 103 4.65 -11.90 12.81
#